data_AF-A0A8J7M9C8-F1
#
_entry.id   AF-A0A8J7M9C8-F1
#
_cell.length_a   1.000
_cell.length_b   1.000
_cell.length_c   1.000
_cell.angle_alpha   90.00
_cell.angle_beta   90.00
_cell.angle_gamma   90.00
#
_symmetry.space_group_name_H-M   'P 1'
#
loop_
_entity.id
_entity.type
_entity.pdbx_description
1 polymer ?
#
loop_
_entity_poly.entity_id
_entity_poly.type
_entity_poly.pdbx_seq_one_letter_code
_entity_poly.pdbx_strand_id
1 'polypeptide(L)'
;MSALTDWISAAASIASAGAVIWGLRFAKDQLSIWKTEARDRRQAEVAEELWAAAMIAKDVLDSLRSPLEKVPQEEANNPSYIYHRRWSRMVERNDAFQNLRHAQIRAKAVLRNDAVESAVDILFSSRSALLHSFETLAELTSLDRKMDADERDLAVKHRRRIYGRGDEGEQLDQELAEAVTTLEKELGPIVRLEVIKTKR
;
A
#
# COMPACT_ATOMS: atom_id res chain seq x y z
N MET A 1 59.05 -50.47 11.84
CA MET A 1 57.88 -50.24 10.95
C MET A 1 56.75 -49.44 11.60
N SER A 2 56.71 -49.27 12.94
CA SER A 2 55.68 -48.49 13.66
C SER A 2 55.71 -46.98 13.39
N ALA A 3 56.89 -46.38 13.28
CA ALA A 3 57.01 -44.93 13.08
C ALA A 3 56.39 -44.43 11.76
N LEU A 4 56.32 -45.27 10.72
CA LEU A 4 55.72 -44.92 9.42
C LEU A 4 54.19 -44.97 9.44
N THR A 5 53.58 -45.82 10.26
CA THR A 5 52.12 -45.87 10.42
C THR A 5 51.60 -44.75 11.33
N ASP A 6 52.41 -44.31 12.29
CA ASP A 6 52.01 -43.30 13.26
C ASP A 6 51.89 -41.89 12.62
N TRP A 7 52.80 -41.48 11.74
CA TRP A 7 52.68 -40.18 11.05
C TRP A 7 51.53 -40.13 10.03
N ILE A 8 51.19 -41.25 9.39
CA ILE A 8 50.05 -41.35 8.46
C ILE A 8 48.74 -41.21 9.23
N SER A 9 48.64 -41.86 10.40
CA SER A 9 47.47 -41.74 11.27
C SER A 9 47.31 -40.30 11.82
N ALA A 10 48.43 -39.66 12.18
CA ALA A 10 48.45 -38.26 12.61
C ALA A 10 48.03 -37.31 11.47
N ALA A 11 48.56 -37.48 10.26
CA ALA A 11 48.17 -36.68 9.09
C ALA A 11 46.69 -36.87 8.72
N ALA A 12 46.18 -38.11 8.80
CA ALA A 12 44.76 -38.41 8.57
C ALA A 12 43.84 -37.75 9.62
N SER A 13 44.27 -37.68 10.89
CA SER A 13 43.53 -37.01 11.97
C SER A 13 43.51 -35.48 11.83
N ILE A 14 44.60 -34.88 11.34
CA ILE A 14 44.66 -33.44 11.06
C ILE A 14 43.82 -33.10 9.83
N ALA A 15 43.85 -33.93 8.78
CA ALA A 15 43.03 -33.75 7.59
C ALA A 15 41.52 -33.90 7.88
N SER A 16 41.12 -34.87 8.71
CA SER A 16 39.72 -35.03 9.12
C SER A 16 39.24 -33.89 10.03
N ALA A 17 40.06 -33.44 10.97
CA ALA A 17 39.75 -32.24 11.78
C ALA A 17 39.63 -30.97 10.92
N GLY A 18 40.51 -30.80 9.93
CA GLY A 18 40.45 -29.70 8.97
C GLY A 18 39.19 -29.72 8.12
N ALA A 19 38.76 -30.90 7.64
CA ALA A 19 37.53 -31.08 6.88
C ALA A 19 36.28 -30.75 7.72
N VAL A 20 36.25 -31.10 9.01
CA VAL A 20 35.14 -30.74 9.92
C VAL A 20 35.07 -29.22 10.12
N ILE A 21 36.20 -28.54 10.33
CA ILE A 21 36.24 -27.07 10.50
C ILE A 21 35.79 -26.37 9.21
N TRP A 22 36.28 -26.83 8.04
CA TRP A 22 35.85 -26.31 6.74
C TRP A 22 34.36 -26.56 6.48
N GLY A 23 33.86 -27.76 6.80
CA GLY A 23 32.44 -28.10 6.70
C GLY A 23 31.56 -27.22 7.58
N LEU A 24 31.95 -26.99 8.84
CA LEU A 24 31.26 -26.08 9.77
C LEU A 24 31.23 -24.64 9.26
N ARG A 25 32.32 -24.17 8.64
CA ARG A 25 32.39 -22.84 8.04
C ARG A 25 31.44 -22.71 6.85
N PHE A 26 31.47 -23.66 5.91
CA PHE A 26 30.53 -23.69 4.78
C PHE A 26 29.07 -23.77 5.22
N ALA A 27 28.76 -24.59 6.22
CA ALA A 27 27.40 -24.70 6.76
C ALA A 27 26.93 -23.37 7.40
N LYS A 28 27.83 -22.66 8.11
CA LYS A 28 27.53 -21.35 8.68
C LYS A 28 27.24 -20.31 7.59
N ASP A 29 28.04 -20.31 6.52
CA ASP A 29 27.86 -19.39 5.40
C ASP A 29 26.54 -19.68 4.67
N GLN A 30 26.21 -20.95 4.41
CA GLN A 30 24.91 -21.35 3.83
C GLN A 30 23.72 -20.94 4.71
N LEU A 31 23.80 -21.14 6.02
CA LEU A 31 22.74 -20.73 6.95
C LEU A 31 22.50 -19.21 6.88
N SER A 32 23.57 -18.42 6.76
CA SER A 32 23.46 -16.96 6.66
C SER A 32 22.80 -16.51 5.34
N ILE A 33 23.13 -17.20 4.24
CA ILE A 33 22.52 -16.98 2.92
C ILE A 33 21.03 -17.30 2.99
N TRP A 34 20.65 -18.45 3.52
CA TRP A 34 19.24 -18.84 3.66
C TRP A 34 18.43 -17.91 4.54
N LYS A 35 19.01 -17.43 5.66
CA LYS A 35 18.34 -16.44 6.52
C LYS A 35 18.10 -15.12 5.79
N THR A 36 19.07 -14.69 4.98
CA THR A 36 18.96 -13.46 4.19
C THR A 36 17.93 -13.64 3.07
N GLU A 37 18.00 -14.72 2.31
CA GLU A 37 17.04 -15.05 1.26
C GLU A 37 15.61 -15.16 1.81
N ALA A 38 15.41 -15.82 2.95
CA ALA A 38 14.10 -15.92 3.58
C ALA A 38 13.57 -14.54 4.02
N ARG A 39 14.43 -13.66 4.54
CA ARG A 39 14.05 -12.29 4.90
C ARG A 39 13.68 -11.48 3.65
N ASP A 40 14.50 -11.52 2.62
CA ASP A 40 14.31 -10.73 1.40
C ASP A 40 13.03 -11.16 0.68
N ARG A 41 12.79 -12.47 0.61
CA ARG A 41 11.56 -13.04 0.06
C ARG A 41 10.33 -12.58 0.85
N ARG A 42 10.42 -12.58 2.18
CA ARG A 42 9.34 -12.08 3.03
C ARG A 42 9.10 -10.58 2.84
N GLN A 43 10.16 -9.79 2.63
CA GLN A 43 10.04 -8.37 2.33
C GLN A 43 9.35 -8.14 0.99
N ALA A 44 9.72 -8.90 -0.05
CA ALA A 44 9.10 -8.81 -1.37
C ALA A 44 7.60 -9.17 -1.34
N GLU A 45 7.23 -10.27 -0.69
CA GLU A 45 5.82 -10.67 -0.52
C GLU A 45 4.99 -9.58 0.15
N VAL A 46 5.50 -9.01 1.25
CA VAL A 46 4.77 -7.97 2.00
C VAL A 46 4.69 -6.66 1.20
N ALA A 47 5.74 -6.32 0.45
CA ALA A 47 5.74 -5.16 -0.44
C ALA A 47 4.72 -5.33 -1.57
N GLU A 48 4.62 -6.52 -2.17
CA GLU A 48 3.65 -6.85 -3.21
C GLU A 48 2.21 -6.79 -2.68
N GLU A 49 1.95 -7.41 -1.52
CA GLU A 49 0.64 -7.36 -0.84
C GLU A 49 0.19 -5.91 -0.60
N LEU A 50 1.09 -5.05 -0.12
CA LEU A 50 0.79 -3.64 0.13
C LEU A 50 0.54 -2.86 -1.16
N TRP A 51 1.40 -3.03 -2.16
CA TRP A 51 1.27 -2.33 -3.43
C TRP A 51 -0.05 -2.68 -4.13
N ALA A 52 -0.39 -3.97 -4.19
CA ALA A 52 -1.66 -4.43 -4.76
C ALA A 52 -2.88 -3.86 -4.00
N ALA A 53 -2.85 -3.88 -2.66
CA ALA A 53 -3.94 -3.33 -1.85
C ALA A 53 -4.09 -1.80 -2.04
N ALA A 54 -2.97 -1.08 -2.19
CA ALA A 54 -2.98 0.36 -2.44
C ALA A 54 -3.57 0.70 -3.81
N MET A 55 -3.22 -0.06 -4.86
CA MET A 55 -3.80 0.12 -6.20
C MET A 55 -5.32 -0.13 -6.20
N ILE A 56 -5.79 -1.20 -5.54
CA ILE A 56 -7.22 -1.47 -5.41
C ILE A 56 -7.93 -0.33 -4.66
N ALA A 57 -7.35 0.18 -3.58
CA ALA A 57 -7.93 1.30 -2.84
C ALA A 57 -8.01 2.57 -3.69
N LYS A 58 -6.96 2.87 -4.47
CA LYS A 58 -6.95 3.98 -5.44
C LYS A 58 -8.06 3.82 -6.48
N ASP A 59 -8.20 2.64 -7.09
CA ASP A 59 -9.24 2.37 -8.09
C ASP A 59 -10.65 2.57 -7.52
N VAL A 60 -10.86 2.18 -6.25
CA VAL A 60 -12.11 2.45 -5.53
C VAL A 60 -12.34 3.96 -5.39
N LEU A 61 -11.34 4.73 -4.95
CA LEU A 61 -11.43 6.19 -4.84
C LEU A 61 -11.77 6.83 -6.20
N ASP A 62 -11.08 6.44 -7.27
CA ASP A 62 -11.29 6.97 -8.62
C ASP A 62 -12.70 6.62 -9.14
N SER A 63 -13.17 5.40 -8.90
CA SER A 63 -14.51 4.96 -9.34
C SER A 63 -15.64 5.81 -8.73
N LEU A 64 -15.45 6.28 -7.49
CA LEU A 64 -16.42 7.09 -6.77
C LEU A 64 -16.41 8.57 -7.19
N ARG A 65 -15.35 8.99 -7.88
CA ARG A 65 -15.17 10.34 -8.40
C ARG A 65 -15.70 10.51 -9.83
N SER A 66 -16.01 9.42 -10.52
CA SER A 66 -16.59 9.45 -11.87
C SER A 66 -17.84 10.35 -11.93
N PRO A 67 -17.92 11.31 -12.86
CA PRO A 67 -19.10 12.18 -13.00
C PRO A 67 -20.30 11.47 -13.65
N LEU A 68 -20.09 10.30 -14.25
CA LEU A 68 -21.10 9.59 -15.01
C LEU A 68 -21.83 8.59 -14.12
N GLU A 69 -22.98 9.00 -13.60
CA GLU A 69 -23.83 8.15 -12.78
C GLU A 69 -25.28 8.16 -13.27
N LYS A 70 -25.85 6.97 -13.48
CA LYS A 70 -27.26 6.83 -13.83
C LYS A 70 -28.11 7.00 -12.57
N VAL A 71 -29.00 7.98 -12.59
CA VAL A 71 -30.03 8.22 -11.57
C VAL A 71 -31.32 7.54 -12.04
N PRO A 72 -31.95 6.67 -11.23
CA PRO A 72 -33.26 6.10 -11.52
C PRO A 72 -34.32 7.21 -11.71
N GLN A 73 -35.33 6.96 -12.54
CA GLN A 73 -36.36 7.98 -12.81
C GLN A 73 -37.14 8.36 -11.56
N GLU A 74 -37.30 7.41 -10.62
CA GLU A 74 -37.97 7.59 -9.34
C GLU A 74 -37.25 8.61 -8.44
N GLU A 75 -35.93 8.73 -8.60
CA GLU A 75 -35.05 9.58 -7.78
C GLU A 75 -34.62 10.86 -8.52
N ALA A 76 -35.18 11.12 -9.71
CA ALA A 76 -34.79 12.27 -10.53
C ALA A 76 -35.01 13.62 -9.83
N ASN A 77 -35.98 13.69 -8.93
CA ASN A 77 -36.30 14.88 -8.13
C ASN A 77 -35.54 14.93 -6.79
N ASN A 78 -34.66 13.98 -6.50
CA ASN A 78 -33.92 13.90 -5.25
C ASN A 78 -32.43 14.20 -5.48
N PRO A 79 -31.97 15.46 -5.30
CA PRO A 79 -30.60 15.84 -5.57
C PRO A 79 -29.58 15.20 -4.63
N SER A 80 -29.99 14.77 -3.43
CA SER A 80 -29.10 14.12 -2.45
C SER A 80 -28.83 12.66 -2.77
N TYR A 81 -29.68 12.03 -3.60
CA TYR A 81 -29.59 10.61 -3.96
C TYR A 81 -28.20 10.21 -4.47
N ILE A 82 -27.59 11.03 -5.34
CA ILE A 82 -26.27 10.74 -5.91
C ILE A 82 -25.21 10.64 -4.81
N TYR A 83 -25.23 11.56 -3.84
CA TYR A 83 -24.24 11.60 -2.77
C TYR A 83 -24.44 10.45 -1.78
N HIS A 84 -25.69 10.13 -1.42
CA HIS A 84 -26.01 8.96 -0.61
C HIS A 84 -25.56 7.66 -1.29
N ARG A 85 -25.80 7.52 -2.60
CA ARG A 85 -25.38 6.34 -3.33
C ARG A 85 -23.87 6.17 -3.37
N ARG A 86 -23.12 7.27 -3.55
CA ARG A 86 -21.64 7.24 -3.50
C ARG A 86 -21.12 6.89 -2.12
N TRP A 87 -21.73 7.45 -1.09
CA TRP A 87 -21.44 7.08 0.30
C TRP A 87 -21.66 5.58 0.52
N SER A 88 -22.83 5.05 0.13
CA SER A 88 -23.13 3.61 0.26
C SER A 88 -22.13 2.75 -0.49
N ARG A 89 -21.76 3.11 -1.72
CA ARG A 89 -20.71 2.38 -2.47
C ARG A 89 -19.34 2.42 -1.80
N MET A 90 -18.97 3.53 -1.18
CA MET A 90 -17.72 3.61 -0.40
C MET A 90 -17.77 2.66 0.81
N VAL A 91 -18.92 2.55 1.47
CA VAL A 91 -19.14 1.62 2.59
C VAL A 91 -19.11 0.17 2.11
N GLU A 92 -19.76 -0.16 0.99
CA GLU A 92 -19.73 -1.49 0.37
C GLU A 92 -18.30 -1.93 -0.01
N ARG A 93 -17.41 -0.98 -0.30
CA ARG A 93 -16.00 -1.22 -0.63
C ARG A 93 -15.06 -1.06 0.56
N ASN A 94 -15.58 -1.04 1.80
CA ASN A 94 -14.75 -0.91 3.00
C ASN A 94 -13.67 -2.01 3.12
N ASP A 95 -13.94 -3.20 2.61
CA ASP A 95 -12.99 -4.32 2.62
C ASP A 95 -11.67 -4.00 1.91
N ALA A 96 -11.70 -3.18 0.84
CA ALA A 96 -10.48 -2.74 0.16
C ALA A 96 -9.56 -1.95 1.11
N PHE A 97 -10.15 -1.08 1.92
CA PHE A 97 -9.41 -0.27 2.90
C PHE A 97 -9.02 -1.06 4.15
N GLN A 98 -9.79 -2.08 4.54
CA GLN A 98 -9.39 -3.02 5.59
C GLN A 98 -8.17 -3.84 5.15
N ASN A 99 -8.19 -4.35 3.91
CA ASN A 99 -7.06 -5.06 3.33
C ASN A 99 -5.82 -4.16 3.23
N LEU A 100 -5.99 -2.90 2.79
CA LEU A 100 -4.91 -1.91 2.80
C LEU A 100 -4.34 -1.69 4.21
N ARG A 101 -5.19 -1.57 5.24
CA ARG A 101 -4.73 -1.39 6.63
C ARG A 101 -3.95 -2.61 7.12
N HIS A 102 -4.43 -3.81 6.83
CA HIS A 102 -3.73 -5.04 7.18
C HIS A 102 -2.36 -5.14 6.50
N ALA A 103 -2.29 -4.82 5.21
CA ALA A 103 -1.04 -4.80 4.47
C ALA A 103 -0.07 -3.73 5.00
N GLN A 104 -0.57 -2.54 5.35
CA GLN A 104 0.22 -1.46 5.96
C GLN A 104 0.86 -1.90 7.28
N ILE A 105 0.11 -2.58 8.15
CA ILE A 105 0.62 -3.07 9.44
C ILE A 105 1.74 -4.10 9.22
N ARG A 106 1.55 -5.03 8.28
CA ARG A 106 2.58 -6.04 7.92
C ARG A 106 3.82 -5.37 7.34
N ALA A 107 3.64 -4.43 6.42
CA ALA A 107 4.72 -3.67 5.81
C ALA A 107 5.51 -2.84 6.83
N LYS A 108 4.83 -2.21 7.79
CA LYS A 108 5.47 -1.46 8.87
C LYS A 108 6.38 -2.35 9.72
N ALA A 109 5.95 -3.58 10.02
CA ALA A 109 6.75 -4.52 10.81
C ALA A 109 8.03 -4.99 10.06
N VAL A 110 7.94 -5.15 8.74
CA VAL A 110 8.95 -5.83 7.91
C VAL A 110 9.86 -4.88 7.14
N LEU A 111 9.33 -3.77 6.61
CA LEU A 111 10.02 -2.80 5.77
C LEU A 111 10.52 -1.58 6.55
N ARG A 112 9.71 -1.08 7.51
CA ARG A 112 10.02 0.12 8.31
C ARG A 112 10.42 1.34 7.46
N ASN A 113 9.65 1.61 6.41
CA ASN A 113 9.88 2.74 5.50
C ASN A 113 8.81 3.82 5.73
N ASP A 114 9.22 4.97 6.27
CA ASP A 114 8.32 6.08 6.62
C ASP A 114 7.67 6.73 5.40
N ALA A 115 8.34 6.72 4.23
CA ALA A 115 7.78 7.23 2.99
C ALA A 115 6.61 6.35 2.50
N VAL A 116 6.76 5.03 2.63
CA VAL A 116 5.68 4.07 2.34
C VAL A 116 4.51 4.27 3.30
N GLU A 117 4.76 4.46 4.60
CA GLU A 117 3.70 4.72 5.58
C GLU A 117 2.94 6.00 5.26
N SER A 118 3.68 7.09 5.00
CA SER A 118 3.10 8.39 4.65
C SER A 118 2.26 8.33 3.38
N ALA A 119 2.73 7.62 2.35
CA ALA A 119 1.98 7.45 1.10
C ALA A 119 0.66 6.67 1.30
N VAL A 120 0.65 5.65 2.15
CA VAL A 120 -0.58 4.92 2.50
C VAL A 120 -1.55 5.80 3.29
N ASP A 121 -1.03 6.64 4.19
CA ASP A 121 -1.86 7.54 4.98
C ASP A 121 -2.56 8.60 4.11
N ILE A 122 -1.95 9.03 3.00
CA ILE A 122 -2.60 9.88 1.98
C ILE A 122 -3.82 9.19 1.37
N LEU A 123 -3.78 7.88 1.12
CA LEU A 123 -4.95 7.14 0.62
C LEU A 123 -6.10 7.11 1.65
N PHE A 124 -5.76 6.94 2.93
CA PHE A 124 -6.76 6.96 4.01
C PHE A 124 -7.34 8.37 4.25
N SER A 125 -6.50 9.41 4.25
CA SER A 125 -6.97 10.79 4.39
C SER A 125 -7.87 11.19 3.22
N SER A 126 -7.51 10.80 2.00
CA SER A 126 -8.32 10.99 0.79
C SER A 126 -9.69 10.33 0.91
N ARG A 127 -9.74 9.09 1.41
CA ARG A 127 -11.01 8.38 1.69
C ARG A 127 -11.88 9.17 2.66
N SER A 128 -11.31 9.62 3.79
CA SER A 128 -12.05 10.40 4.79
C SER A 128 -12.55 11.73 4.23
N ALA A 129 -11.73 12.42 3.42
CA ALA A 129 -12.11 13.67 2.78
C ALA A 129 -13.26 13.50 1.78
N LEU A 130 -13.27 12.42 1.01
CA LEU A 130 -14.37 12.09 0.09
C LEU A 130 -15.64 11.73 0.84
N LEU A 131 -15.57 10.89 1.87
CA LEU A 131 -16.71 10.55 2.74
C LEU A 131 -17.34 11.82 3.28
N HIS A 132 -16.55 12.67 3.94
CA HIS A 132 -17.03 13.94 4.48
C HIS A 132 -17.69 14.81 3.39
N SER A 133 -17.10 14.87 2.20
CA SER A 133 -17.68 15.65 1.09
C SER A 133 -19.02 15.08 0.60
N PHE A 134 -19.20 13.76 0.59
CA PHE A 134 -20.48 13.14 0.25
C PHE A 134 -21.54 13.44 1.31
N GLU A 135 -21.19 13.33 2.58
CA GLU A 135 -22.09 13.61 3.71
C GLU A 135 -22.55 15.07 3.70
N THR A 136 -21.62 16.02 3.65
CA THR A 136 -21.94 17.46 3.60
C THR A 136 -22.79 17.81 2.39
N LEU A 137 -22.51 17.24 1.21
CA LEU A 137 -23.34 17.51 0.02
C LEU A 137 -24.72 16.88 0.12
N ALA A 138 -24.84 15.68 0.69
CA ALA A 138 -26.13 15.05 0.92
C ALA A 138 -26.99 15.91 1.87
N GLU A 139 -26.42 16.39 2.97
CA GLU A 139 -27.09 17.29 3.92
C GLU A 139 -27.52 18.59 3.24
N LEU A 140 -26.59 19.32 2.63
CA LEU A 140 -26.86 20.60 1.99
C LEU A 140 -27.93 20.49 0.89
N THR A 141 -27.95 19.38 0.14
CA THR A 141 -28.93 19.18 -0.94
C THR A 141 -30.25 18.55 -0.50
N SER A 142 -30.32 17.98 0.71
CA SER A 142 -31.56 17.45 1.29
C SER A 142 -32.48 18.54 1.84
N LEU A 143 -31.93 19.74 2.11
CA LEU A 143 -32.70 20.85 2.63
C LEU A 143 -33.57 21.42 1.52
N ASP A 144 -34.90 21.29 1.65
CA ASP A 144 -35.89 21.93 0.78
C ASP A 144 -35.98 23.44 1.06
N ARG A 145 -34.81 24.12 1.00
CA ARG A 145 -34.67 25.55 1.20
C ARG A 145 -33.62 26.11 0.26
N LYS A 146 -33.69 27.42 0.03
CA LYS A 146 -32.63 28.13 -0.68
C LYS A 146 -31.36 28.12 0.16
N MET A 147 -30.28 27.63 -0.44
CA MET A 147 -28.93 27.78 0.11
C MET A 147 -28.55 29.26 0.16
N ASP A 148 -27.92 29.68 1.25
CA ASP A 148 -27.31 31.00 1.33
C ASP A 148 -26.04 31.08 0.45
N ALA A 149 -25.30 32.20 0.51
CA ALA A 149 -24.08 32.36 -0.27
C ALA A 149 -22.97 31.42 0.20
N ASP A 150 -22.84 31.21 1.50
CA ASP A 150 -21.75 30.44 2.12
C ASP A 150 -21.97 28.94 1.90
N GLU A 151 -23.21 28.47 2.03
CA GLU A 151 -23.60 27.08 1.73
C GLU A 151 -23.39 26.73 0.25
N ARG A 152 -23.64 27.68 -0.65
CA ARG A 152 -23.38 27.49 -2.08
C ARG A 152 -21.89 27.37 -2.37
N ASP A 153 -21.07 28.22 -1.76
CA ASP A 153 -19.62 28.15 -1.92
C ASP A 153 -19.06 26.83 -1.36
N LEU A 154 -19.53 26.42 -0.18
CA LEU A 154 -19.18 25.14 0.44
C LEU A 154 -19.59 23.96 -0.45
N ALA A 155 -20.81 23.97 -1.00
CA ALA A 155 -21.26 22.92 -1.92
C ALA A 155 -20.41 22.88 -3.20
N VAL A 156 -20.03 24.04 -3.76
CA VAL A 156 -19.14 24.10 -4.93
C VAL A 156 -17.78 23.50 -4.59
N LYS A 157 -17.20 23.86 -3.44
CA LYS A 157 -15.92 23.33 -2.96
C LYS A 157 -15.93 21.80 -2.85
N HIS A 158 -16.92 21.21 -2.18
CA HIS A 158 -17.01 19.75 -2.05
C HIS A 158 -17.26 19.06 -3.39
N ARG A 159 -18.06 19.64 -4.29
CA ARG A 159 -18.23 19.09 -5.65
C ARG A 159 -16.93 19.11 -6.44
N ARG A 160 -16.17 20.21 -6.37
CA ARG A 160 -14.86 20.33 -7.03
C ARG A 160 -13.89 19.25 -6.55
N ARG A 161 -13.84 19.01 -5.24
CA ARG A 161 -13.04 17.94 -4.63
C ARG A 161 -13.42 16.56 -5.14
N ILE A 162 -14.71 16.24 -5.24
CA ILE A 162 -15.18 14.93 -5.72
C ILE A 162 -14.87 14.75 -7.22
N TYR A 163 -15.23 15.73 -8.04
CA TYR A 163 -15.20 15.57 -9.50
C TYR A 163 -13.88 15.98 -10.17
N GLY A 164 -12.87 16.37 -9.40
CA GLY A 164 -11.56 16.72 -9.95
C GLY A 164 -11.58 18.01 -10.79
N ARG A 165 -12.47 18.97 -10.51
CA ARG A 165 -12.55 20.22 -11.27
C ARG A 165 -12.04 21.40 -10.44
N GLY A 166 -11.00 22.07 -10.94
CA GLY A 166 -10.37 23.22 -10.28
C GLY A 166 -9.40 22.80 -9.16
N ASP A 167 -8.77 23.80 -8.54
CA ASP A 167 -7.59 23.66 -7.69
C ASP A 167 -7.68 22.52 -6.65
N GLU A 168 -8.80 22.41 -5.91
CA GLU A 168 -8.95 21.38 -4.86
C GLU A 168 -9.13 19.96 -5.39
N GLY A 169 -9.78 19.80 -6.55
CA GLY A 169 -9.97 18.48 -7.16
C GLY A 169 -8.69 17.96 -7.77
N GLU A 170 -7.95 18.85 -8.42
CA GLU A 170 -6.62 18.59 -8.99
C GLU A 170 -5.61 18.26 -7.89
N GLN A 171 -5.67 18.95 -6.75
CA GLN A 171 -4.84 18.64 -5.59
C GLN A 171 -5.05 17.19 -5.11
N LEU A 172 -6.29 16.72 -5.00
CA LEU A 172 -6.56 15.34 -4.56
C LEU A 172 -6.05 14.30 -5.58
N ASP A 173 -6.24 14.57 -6.89
CA ASP A 173 -5.70 13.70 -7.94
C ASP A 173 -4.17 13.64 -7.90
N GLN A 174 -3.53 14.79 -7.69
CA GLN A 174 -2.09 14.89 -7.56
C GLN A 174 -1.59 14.14 -6.31
N GLU A 175 -2.19 14.35 -5.15
CA GLU A 175 -1.83 13.67 -3.90
C GLU A 175 -1.94 12.14 -4.04
N LEU A 176 -3.01 11.64 -4.66
CA LEU A 176 -3.19 10.21 -4.93
C LEU A 176 -2.16 9.67 -5.92
N ALA A 177 -1.86 10.42 -6.99
CA ALA A 177 -0.85 10.04 -7.96
C ALA A 177 0.55 10.00 -7.34
N GLU A 178 0.92 11.03 -6.59
CA GLU A 178 2.20 11.12 -5.88
C GLU A 178 2.36 10.01 -4.84
N ALA A 179 1.29 9.68 -4.09
CA ALA A 179 1.29 8.57 -3.15
C ALA A 179 1.57 7.24 -3.86
N VAL A 180 0.90 6.97 -4.98
CA VAL A 180 1.09 5.73 -5.75
C VAL A 180 2.46 5.67 -6.41
N THR A 181 2.95 6.78 -6.97
CA THR A 181 4.32 6.87 -7.51
C THR A 181 5.35 6.64 -6.41
N THR A 182 5.13 7.16 -5.21
CA THR A 182 6.02 6.91 -4.06
C THR A 182 6.02 5.43 -3.68
N LEU A 183 4.85 4.79 -3.60
CA LEU A 183 4.75 3.36 -3.33
C LEU A 183 5.45 2.53 -4.42
N GLU A 184 5.25 2.84 -5.69
CA GLU A 184 5.91 2.14 -6.79
C GLU A 184 7.44 2.29 -6.73
N LYS A 185 7.92 3.51 -6.47
CA LYS A 185 9.35 3.80 -6.36
C LYS A 185 10.01 3.07 -5.20
N GLU A 186 9.37 3.04 -4.04
CA GLU A 186 9.92 2.46 -2.82
C GLU A 186 9.74 0.94 -2.74
N LEU A 187 8.58 0.42 -3.16
CA LEU A 187 8.25 -1.01 -3.09
C LEU A 187 8.69 -1.77 -4.34
N GLY A 188 8.69 -1.15 -5.51
CA GLY A 188 9.02 -1.80 -6.79
C GLY A 188 10.37 -2.52 -6.78
N PRO A 189 11.48 -1.88 -6.34
CA PRO A 189 12.78 -2.55 -6.23
C PRO A 189 12.78 -3.72 -5.24
N ILE A 190 11.97 -3.66 -4.17
CA ILE A 190 11.86 -4.72 -3.15
C ILE A 190 11.11 -5.92 -3.74
N VAL A 191 9.98 -5.67 -4.41
CA VAL A 191 9.18 -6.69 -5.10
C VAL A 191 10.01 -7.41 -6.17
N ARG A 192 10.82 -6.67 -6.93
CA ARG A 192 11.70 -7.23 -7.97
C ARG A 192 13.00 -7.85 -7.44
N LEU A 193 13.21 -7.84 -6.11
CA LEU A 193 14.43 -8.34 -5.47
C LEU A 193 15.71 -7.65 -6.00
N GLU A 194 15.61 -6.39 -6.45
CA GLU A 194 16.70 -5.64 -7.09
C GLU A 194 17.69 -5.06 -6.09
N VAL A 195 17.21 -4.67 -4.90
CA VAL A 195 18.04 -4.12 -3.80
C VAL A 195 19.16 -5.10 -3.39
N ILE A 196 19.01 -6.38 -3.73
CA ILE A 196 19.92 -7.47 -3.42
C ILE A 196 21.19 -7.45 -4.29
N LYS A 197 21.13 -6.89 -5.50
CA LYS A 197 22.26 -6.98 -6.46
C LYS A 197 23.36 -5.94 -6.24
N THR A 198 23.10 -4.84 -5.55
CA THR A 198 24.01 -3.68 -5.52
C THR A 198 25.10 -3.76 -4.44
N LYS A 199 25.18 -4.84 -3.65
CA LYS A 199 26.17 -5.01 -2.56
C LYS A 199 27.04 -6.29 -2.66
N ARG A 200 27.30 -6.79 -3.87
CA ARG A 200 28.35 -7.79 -4.09
C ARG A 200 29.56 -7.18 -4.75
#